data_AF-A0A1F8CYS1-F1
#
_entry.id   AF-A0A1F8CYS1-F1
#
_cell.length_a   1.000
_cell.length_b   1.000
_cell.length_c   1.000
_cell.angle_alpha   90.00
_cell.angle_beta   90.00
_cell.angle_gamma   90.00
#
_symmetry.space_group_name_H-M   'P 1'
#
loop_
_entity.id
_entity.type
_entity.pdbx_description
1 polymer ?
#
loop_
_entity_poly.entity_id
_entity_poly.type
_entity_poly.pdbx_seq_one_letter_code
_entity_poly.pdbx_strand_id
1 'polypeptide(L)' 'MSATDPQFLYMILVLPSLFGLTLIGEGLNKVMHEEWSGLISIVFGLMFIAVVVFAYFFFSTYLKSHV' A
#
# COMPACT_ATOMS: atom_id res chain seq x y z
N MET A 1 -11.20 -2.36 21.89
CA MET A 1 -10.09 -2.56 20.94
C MET A 1 -9.37 -1.23 20.89
N SER A 2 -8.16 -1.17 21.40
CA SER A 2 -7.39 0.07 21.43
C SER A 2 -6.94 0.41 20.01
N ALA A 3 -6.93 1.69 19.63
CA ALA A 3 -6.45 2.12 18.31
C ALA A 3 -4.96 1.81 18.05
N THR A 4 -4.23 1.42 19.10
CA THR A 4 -2.84 0.95 19.08
C THR A 4 -2.70 -0.56 19.00
N ASP A 5 -3.80 -1.33 19.06
CA ASP A 5 -3.71 -2.78 18.90
C ASP A 5 -3.16 -3.08 17.49
N PRO A 6 -2.12 -3.93 17.35
CA PRO A 6 -1.55 -4.31 16.05
C PRO A 6 -2.62 -4.75 15.04
N GLN A 7 -3.73 -5.28 15.56
CA GLN A 7 -4.91 -5.69 14.82
C GLN A 7 -5.53 -4.56 13.98
N PHE A 8 -5.54 -3.31 14.46
CA PHE A 8 -6.08 -2.16 13.72
C PHE A 8 -5.14 -1.73 12.58
N LEU A 9 -3.83 -1.74 12.84
CA LEU A 9 -2.81 -1.53 11.81
C LEU A 9 -2.89 -2.59 10.71
N TYR A 10 -3.03 -3.85 11.08
CA TYR A 10 -3.22 -4.93 10.12
C TYR A 10 -4.52 -4.76 9.32
N MET A 11 -5.62 -4.38 9.95
CA MET A 11 -6.90 -4.25 9.25
C MET A 11 -6.94 -3.08 8.25
N ILE A 12 -6.31 -1.94 8.59
CA ILE A 12 -6.29 -0.75 7.72
C ILE A 12 -5.19 -0.80 6.68
N LEU A 13 -4.03 -1.41 6.95
CA LEU A 13 -2.88 -1.34 6.04
C LEU A 13 -2.77 -2.56 5.12
N VAL A 14 -3.31 -3.73 5.49
CA VAL A 14 -3.24 -4.94 4.66
C VAL A 14 -4.07 -4.79 3.38
N LEU A 15 -5.31 -4.30 3.46
CA LEU A 15 -6.19 -4.11 2.30
C LEU A 15 -5.57 -3.17 1.25
N PRO A 16 -5.09 -1.97 1.61
CA PRO A 16 -4.37 -1.08 0.70
C PRO A 16 -3.08 -1.70 0.14
N SER A 17 -2.33 -2.46 0.95
CA SER A 17 -1.12 -3.15 0.48
C SER A 17 -1.44 -4.18 -0.60
N LEU A 18 -2.48 -4.99 -0.38
CA LEU A 18 -2.93 -5.98 -1.34
C LEU A 18 -3.37 -5.32 -2.64
N PHE A 19 -4.13 -4.22 -2.56
CA PHE A 19 -4.53 -3.44 -3.73
C PHE A 19 -3.33 -2.87 -4.50
N GLY A 20 -2.34 -2.30 -3.81
CA GLY A 20 -1.11 -1.81 -4.45
C GLY A 20 -0.34 -2.94 -5.15
N LEU A 21 -0.25 -4.10 -4.51
CA LEU A 21 0.38 -5.31 -5.09
C LEU A 21 -0.37 -5.81 -6.32
N THR A 22 -1.70 -5.84 -6.32
CA THR A 22 -2.48 -6.25 -7.51
C THR A 22 -2.28 -5.27 -8.66
N LEU A 23 -2.23 -3.96 -8.42
CA LEU A 23 -1.95 -2.98 -9.48
C LEU A 23 -0.56 -3.15 -10.09
N ILE A 24 0.44 -3.47 -9.27
CA ILE A 24 1.78 -3.79 -9.77
C ILE A 24 1.73 -5.09 -10.60
N GLY A 25 1.05 -6.12 -10.11
CA GLY A 25 0.88 -7.39 -10.83
C GLY A 25 0.16 -7.24 -12.17
N GLU A 26 -0.94 -6.49 -12.19
CA GLU A 26 -1.68 -6.14 -13.41
C GLU A 26 -0.82 -5.31 -14.37
N GLY A 27 -0.08 -4.33 -13.84
CA GLY A 27 0.83 -3.50 -14.62
C GLY A 27 1.96 -4.31 -15.24
N LEU A 28 2.57 -5.24 -14.50
CA LEU A 28 3.57 -6.18 -15.02
C LEU A 28 2.98 -7.06 -16.13
N ASN A 29 1.77 -7.60 -15.93
CA ASN A 29 1.10 -8.41 -16.94
C ASN A 29 0.88 -7.63 -18.24
N LYS A 30 0.39 -6.38 -18.14
CA LYS A 30 0.20 -5.48 -19.29
C LYS A 30 1.50 -5.13 -20.01
N VAL A 31 2.57 -4.82 -19.26
CA VAL A 31 3.90 -4.55 -19.85
C VAL A 31 4.42 -5.78 -20.61
N MET A 32 4.21 -6.99 -20.08
CA MET A 32 4.61 -8.22 -20.77
C MET A 32 3.83 -8.47 -22.07
N HIS A 33 2.61 -7.95 -22.20
CA HIS A 33 1.79 -8.01 -23.41
C HIS A 33 2.00 -6.80 -24.34
N GLU A 34 3.10 -6.05 -24.18
CA GLU A 34 3.44 -4.83 -24.94
C GLU A 34 2.41 -3.69 -24.81
N GLU A 35 1.56 -3.73 -23.79
CA GLU A 35 0.67 -2.62 -23.47
C GLU A 35 1.42 -1.56 -22.66
N TRP A 36 1.72 -0.42 -23.30
CA TRP A 36 2.33 0.74 -22.66
C TRP A 36 1.51 1.29 -21.47
N SER A 37 0.20 0.98 -21.42
CA SER A 37 -0.67 1.29 -20.28
C SER A 37 -0.23 0.61 -18.98
N GLY A 38 0.49 -0.51 -19.06
CA GLY A 38 0.97 -1.26 -17.90
C GLY A 38 1.97 -0.48 -17.05
N LEU A 39 2.79 0.37 -17.66
CA LEU A 39 3.71 1.27 -16.93
C LEU A 39 2.96 2.20 -15.99
N ILE A 40 1.80 2.71 -16.41
CA ILE A 40 0.95 3.59 -15.60
C ILE A 40 0.45 2.81 -14.37
N SER A 41 -0.07 1.60 -14.56
CA SER A 41 -0.51 0.73 -13.46
C SER A 41 0.62 0.43 -12.46
N ILE A 42 1.85 0.17 -12.93
CA ILE A 42 3.02 -0.05 -12.06
C ILE A 42 3.35 1.21 -11.25
N VAL A 43 3.39 2.38 -11.89
CA VAL A 43 3.71 3.65 -11.21
C VAL A 43 2.68 3.98 -10.14
N PHE A 44 1.38 3.82 -10.45
CA PHE A 44 0.31 4.02 -9.47
C PHE A 44 0.39 3.00 -8.33
N GLY A 45 0.66 1.73 -8.62
CA GLY A 45 0.84 0.69 -7.60
C GLY A 45 2.02 0.99 -6.66
N LEU A 46 3.17 1.41 -7.20
CA LEU A 46 4.34 1.82 -6.42
C LEU A 46 4.06 3.06 -5.56
N MET A 47 3.39 4.07 -6.12
CA MET A 47 2.98 5.25 -5.37
C MET A 47 2.05 4.88 -4.21
N PHE A 48 1.13 3.94 -4.44
CA PHE A 48 0.21 3.45 -3.43
C PHE A 48 0.93 2.74 -2.29
N ILE A 49 1.89 1.86 -2.61
CA ILE A 49 2.73 1.20 -1.58
C ILE A 49 3.54 2.23 -0.80
N ALA A 50 4.11 3.25 -1.45
CA ALA A 50 4.84 4.31 -0.75
C ALA A 50 3.97 5.04 0.29
N VAL A 51 2.70 5.32 -0.05
CA VAL A 51 1.72 5.92 0.89
C VAL A 51 1.43 4.98 2.05
N VAL A 52 1.28 3.68 1.80
CA VAL A 52 1.03 2.68 2.86
C VAL A 52 2.22 2.58 3.83
N VAL A 53 3.44 2.57 3.29
CA VAL A 53 4.68 2.58 4.10
C VAL A 53 4.75 3.85 4.93
N PHE A 54 4.45 5.01 4.34
CA PHE A 54 4.40 6.28 5.06
C PHE A 54 3.36 6.26 6.19
N ALA A 55 2.15 5.77 5.91
CA ALA A 55 1.08 5.63 6.90
C ALA A 55 1.50 4.70 8.05
N TYR A 56 2.17 3.58 7.76
CA TYR A 56 2.71 2.69 8.79
C TYR A 56 3.66 3.44 9.74
N PHE A 57 4.63 4.18 9.20
CA PHE A 57 5.55 4.98 10.01
C PHE A 57 4.83 6.07 10.80
N PHE A 58 3.87 6.76 10.18
CA PHE A 58 3.06 7.76 10.85
C PHE A 58 2.29 7.17 12.05
N PHE A 59 1.55 6.09 11.85
CA PHE A 59 0.79 5.46 12.93
C PHE A 59 1.71 4.86 14.02
N SER A 60 2.82 4.25 13.62
CA SER A 60 3.78 3.64 14.56
C SER A 60 4.50 4.68 15.43
N THR A 61 4.89 5.82 14.85
CA THR A 61 5.69 6.84 15.53
C THR A 61 4.83 7.91 16.19
N TYR A 62 3.85 8.49 15.49
CA TYR A 62 3.03 9.59 16.02
C TYR A 62 1.92 9.09 16.95
N LEU A 63 1.20 8.04 16.55
CA LEU A 63 0.03 7.59 17.32
C LEU A 63 0.42 6.89 18.62
N LYS A 64 1.57 6.21 18.64
CA LYS A 64 2.14 5.61 19.87
C LYS A 64 2.74 6.66 20.83
N SER A 65 3.03 7.86 20.34
CA SER A 65 3.61 8.94 21.16
C SER A 65 2.56 9.84 21.82
N HIS A 66 1.29 9.78 21.40
CA HIS A 66 0.21 10.68 21.86
C HIS A 66 -0.97 9.92 22.52
N VAL A 67 -0.79 8.62 22.80
CA VAL A 67 -1.70 7.76 23.58
C VAL A 67 -0.91 7.17 24.73
#